data_AF-A0A7K2CRK0-F1
#
_entry.id   AF-A0A7K2CRK0-F1
#
_cell.length_a   1.000
_cell.length_b   1.000
_cell.length_c   1.000
_cell.angle_alpha   90.00
_cell.angle_beta   90.00
_cell.angle_gamma   90.00
#
_symmetry.space_group_name_H-M   'P 1'
#
loop_
_entity.id
_entity.type
_entity.pdbx_description
1 polymer ?
#
loop_
_entity_poly.entity_id
_entity_poly.type
_entity_poly.pdbx_seq_one_letter_code
_entity_poly.pdbx_strand_id
1 'polypeptide(L)'
;MNPDMLEALQALAADKGISVDALLAALADALESAYKRMPDSEEYAWVTINPETADIQVFAQKLDEFGEPIGEPFDVTPDGFGRIAAQTAKQVMMQRIREVERELKYEEYAGREGDIVTGIIQQNDARYTLLDLGRVEALLPQAEQVPFERPDANSRLKAYIVEVRKTAKGPQIVVSRTHPGLIRRLFELEVPEIADGVVEIKACAREPGHRTKIAVSSNDPNVDPVGAC
;
A
#
# COMPACT_ATOMS: atom_id res chain seq x y z
N MET A 1 10.85 -33.44 -2.84
CA MET A 1 10.08 -32.98 -4.04
C MET A 1 10.75 -31.71 -4.59
N ASN A 2 10.70 -31.47 -5.91
CA ASN A 2 11.26 -30.37 -6.74
C ASN A 2 12.25 -29.32 -6.13
N PRO A 3 13.58 -29.46 -6.35
CA PRO A 3 14.54 -28.35 -6.22
C PRO A 3 14.11 -27.05 -6.93
N ASP A 4 13.35 -27.16 -8.03
CA ASP A 4 12.76 -26.02 -8.75
C ASP A 4 11.89 -25.12 -7.85
N MET A 5 11.24 -25.65 -6.81
CA MET A 5 10.38 -24.85 -5.92
C MET A 5 11.22 -23.96 -4.99
N LEU A 6 12.33 -24.49 -4.47
CA LEU A 6 13.25 -23.74 -3.61
C LEU A 6 13.97 -22.67 -4.42
N GLU A 7 14.42 -23.02 -5.62
CA GLU A 7 15.09 -22.10 -6.54
C GLU A 7 14.14 -20.98 -7.00
N ALA A 8 12.88 -21.31 -7.29
CA ALA A 8 11.84 -20.33 -7.57
C ALA A 8 11.53 -19.43 -6.36
N LEU A 9 11.47 -19.99 -5.14
CA LEU A 9 11.30 -19.23 -3.89
C LEU A 9 12.45 -18.25 -3.68
N GLN A 10 13.70 -18.71 -3.83
CA GLN A 10 14.90 -17.90 -3.62
C GLN A 10 15.04 -16.80 -4.68
N ALA A 11 14.81 -17.11 -5.95
CA ALA A 11 14.84 -16.13 -7.03
C ALA A 11 13.81 -15.00 -6.82
N LEU A 12 12.60 -15.35 -6.38
CA LEU A 12 11.54 -14.39 -6.07
C LEU A 12 11.79 -13.58 -4.79
N ALA A 13 12.29 -14.25 -3.75
CA ALA A 13 12.70 -13.60 -2.50
C ALA A 13 13.75 -12.52 -2.78
N ALA A 14 14.73 -12.83 -3.63
CA ALA A 14 15.77 -11.90 -4.06
C ALA A 14 15.24 -10.74 -4.92
N ASP A 15 14.36 -10.99 -5.89
CA ASP A 15 13.82 -9.94 -6.77
C ASP A 15 12.91 -8.93 -6.04
N LYS A 16 12.22 -9.37 -4.98
CA LYS A 16 11.21 -8.55 -4.28
C LYS A 16 11.62 -8.10 -2.88
N GLY A 17 12.84 -8.42 -2.44
CA GLY A 17 13.37 -8.00 -1.13
C GLY A 17 12.66 -8.65 0.06
N ILE A 18 12.14 -9.87 -0.11
CA ILE A 18 11.42 -10.62 0.93
C ILE A 18 12.37 -11.68 1.49
N SER A 19 12.45 -11.85 2.82
CA SER A 19 13.26 -12.94 3.37
C SER A 19 12.63 -14.31 3.08
N VAL A 20 13.49 -15.30 2.74
CA VAL A 20 13.07 -16.68 2.48
C VAL A 20 12.35 -17.26 3.71
N ASP A 21 12.84 -16.96 4.92
CA ASP A 21 12.24 -17.43 6.17
C ASP A 21 10.80 -16.94 6.36
N ALA A 22 10.51 -15.68 6.01
CA ALA A 22 9.16 -15.14 6.11
C ALA A 22 8.19 -15.80 5.11
N LEU A 23 8.69 -16.19 3.93
CA LEU A 23 7.90 -16.93 2.94
C LEU A 23 7.63 -18.37 3.38
N LEU A 24 8.63 -19.05 3.95
CA LEU A 24 8.49 -20.40 4.48
C LEU A 24 7.52 -20.43 5.66
N ALA A 25 7.59 -19.46 6.57
CA ALA A 25 6.65 -19.33 7.69
C ALA A 25 5.21 -19.13 7.19
N ALA A 26 4.99 -18.17 6.27
CA ALA A 26 3.66 -17.94 5.71
C ALA A 26 3.12 -19.16 4.94
N LEU A 27 4.01 -19.93 4.31
CA LEU A 27 3.66 -21.17 3.64
C LEU A 27 3.24 -22.25 4.66
N ALA A 28 4.00 -22.42 5.74
CA ALA A 28 3.66 -23.36 6.80
C ALA A 28 2.27 -23.09 7.39
N ASP A 29 1.97 -21.82 7.74
CA ASP A 29 0.66 -21.41 8.28
C ASP A 29 -0.50 -21.71 7.31
N ALA A 30 -0.28 -21.46 6.02
CA ALA A 30 -1.27 -21.71 4.99
C ALA A 30 -1.51 -23.21 4.74
N LEU A 31 -0.44 -24.02 4.81
CA LEU A 31 -0.52 -25.47 4.69
C LEU A 31 -1.19 -26.10 5.90
N GLU A 32 -0.92 -25.59 7.11
CA GLU A 32 -1.62 -26.00 8.32
C GLU A 32 -3.13 -25.72 8.20
N SER A 33 -3.48 -24.52 7.73
CA SER A 33 -4.87 -24.14 7.45
C SER A 33 -5.51 -25.02 6.37
N ALA A 34 -4.74 -25.48 5.37
CA ALA A 34 -5.21 -26.38 4.34
C ALA A 34 -5.42 -27.81 4.87
N TYR A 35 -4.51 -28.28 5.72
CA TYR A 35 -4.59 -29.59 6.39
C TYR A 35 -5.82 -29.64 7.31
N LYS A 36 -6.04 -28.64 8.17
CA LYS A 36 -7.20 -28.58 9.10
C LYS A 36 -8.58 -28.54 8.43
N ARG A 37 -8.64 -28.34 7.11
CA ARG A 37 -9.89 -28.41 6.33
C ARG A 37 -10.15 -29.81 5.76
N MET A 38 -9.20 -30.73 5.90
CA MET A 38 -9.35 -32.11 5.45
C MET A 38 -10.21 -32.92 6.44
N PRO A 39 -10.97 -33.92 5.97
CA PRO A 39 -11.86 -34.72 6.81
C PRO A 39 -11.14 -35.47 7.94
N ASP A 40 -9.92 -35.96 7.68
CA ASP A 40 -9.13 -36.78 8.60
C ASP A 40 -8.00 -35.97 9.27
N SER A 41 -8.25 -34.69 9.54
CA SER A 41 -7.25 -33.82 10.18
C SER A 41 -7.27 -33.95 11.70
N GLU A 42 -6.08 -33.97 12.29
CA GLU A 42 -5.90 -33.92 13.73
C GLU A 42 -6.14 -32.51 14.28
N GLU A 43 -6.69 -32.42 15.49
CA GLU A 43 -7.07 -31.14 16.13
C GLU A 43 -5.85 -30.25 16.41
N TYR A 44 -4.77 -30.85 16.93
CA TYR A 44 -3.51 -30.17 17.19
C TYR A 44 -2.44 -30.67 16.22
N ALA A 45 -2.31 -29.95 15.11
CA ALA A 45 -1.33 -30.22 14.07
C ALA A 45 -0.65 -28.93 13.59
N TRP A 46 0.61 -29.05 13.18
CA TRP A 46 1.42 -27.98 12.59
C TRP A 46 2.23 -28.51 11.42
N VAL A 47 2.61 -27.60 10.52
CA VAL A 47 3.42 -27.93 9.34
C VAL A 47 4.86 -27.48 9.55
N THR A 48 5.80 -28.37 9.25
CA THR A 48 7.23 -28.07 9.23
C THR A 48 7.73 -28.16 7.80
N ILE A 49 8.56 -27.20 7.40
CA ILE A 49 9.18 -27.17 6.06
C ILE A 49 10.69 -27.16 6.25
N ASN A 50 11.39 -28.12 5.65
CA ASN A 50 12.84 -28.13 5.65
C ASN A 50 13.37 -27.00 4.73
N PRO A 51 14.19 -26.06 5.23
CA PRO A 51 14.65 -24.91 4.46
C PRO A 51 15.66 -25.26 3.35
N GLU A 52 16.29 -26.45 3.40
CA GLU A 52 17.26 -26.89 2.40
C GLU A 52 16.61 -27.79 1.33
N THR A 53 15.74 -28.72 1.74
CA THR A 53 15.13 -29.69 0.82
C THR A 53 13.72 -29.29 0.35
N ALA A 54 13.11 -28.30 1.00
CA ALA A 54 11.70 -27.95 0.85
C ALA A 54 10.73 -29.11 1.11
N ASP A 55 11.17 -30.14 1.84
CA ASP A 55 10.28 -31.23 2.26
C ASP A 55 9.31 -30.72 3.32
N ILE A 56 8.05 -31.05 3.12
CA ILE A 56 6.92 -30.58 3.92
C ILE A 56 6.39 -31.77 4.69
N GLN A 57 6.36 -31.64 6.01
CA GLN A 57 5.83 -32.64 6.92
C GLN A 57 4.75 -32.02 7.80
N VAL A 58 3.69 -32.78 8.04
CA VAL A 58 2.63 -32.41 8.98
C VAL A 58 2.80 -33.26 10.22
N PHE A 59 3.00 -32.61 11.36
CA PHE A 59 3.06 -33.29 12.65
C PHE A 59 1.79 -33.00 13.43
N ALA A 60 1.32 -33.99 14.17
CA ALA A 60 0.22 -33.85 15.10
C ALA A 60 0.58 -34.40 16.48
N GLN A 61 -0.14 -33.94 17.49
CA GLN A 61 -0.02 -34.42 18.85
C GLN A 61 -1.42 -34.53 19.46
N LYS A 62 -1.64 -35.53 20.32
CA LYS A 62 -2.94 -35.69 20.97
C LYS A 62 -3.11 -34.63 22.05
N LEU A 63 -4.34 -34.17 22.23
CA LEU A 63 -4.73 -33.32 23.34
C LEU A 63 -5.36 -34.15 24.45
N ASP A 64 -5.16 -33.75 25.70
CA ASP A 64 -5.88 -34.29 26.84
C ASP A 64 -7.27 -33.64 27.03
N GLU A 65 -7.98 -34.01 28.10
CA GLU A 65 -9.31 -33.47 28.42
C GLU A 65 -9.32 -31.96 28.73
N PHE A 66 -8.15 -31.36 28.98
CA PHE A 66 -7.97 -29.93 29.23
C PHE A 66 -7.45 -29.16 28.00
N GLY A 67 -7.20 -29.85 26.88
CA GLY A 67 -6.63 -29.27 25.67
C GLY A 67 -5.11 -29.10 25.74
N GLU A 68 -4.42 -29.76 26.66
CA GLU A 68 -2.96 -29.75 26.73
C GLU A 68 -2.35 -30.86 25.85
N PRO A 69 -1.29 -30.56 25.08
CA PRO A 69 -0.64 -31.54 24.23
C PRO A 69 0.06 -32.64 25.05
N ILE A 70 -0.23 -33.90 24.76
CA ILE A 70 0.31 -35.08 25.43
C ILE A 70 0.94 -36.07 24.44
N GLY A 71 1.97 -36.79 24.90
CA GLY A 71 2.70 -37.78 24.11
C GLY A 71 3.76 -37.17 23.20
N GLU A 72 4.32 -37.98 22.30
CA GLU A 72 5.28 -37.51 21.28
C GLU A 72 4.55 -37.09 19.99
N PRO A 73 5.03 -36.06 19.28
CA PRO A 73 4.51 -35.71 17.96
C PRO A 73 4.65 -36.89 16.98
N PHE A 74 3.64 -37.12 16.15
CA PHE A 74 3.65 -38.14 15.11
C PHE A 74 3.36 -37.54 13.73
N ASP A 75 3.96 -38.12 12.69
CA ASP A 75 3.80 -37.67 11.30
C ASP A 75 2.44 -38.12 10.76
N VAL A 76 1.64 -37.15 10.32
CA VAL A 76 0.29 -37.32 9.75
C VAL A 76 0.20 -36.77 8.34
N THR A 77 1.34 -36.65 7.65
CA THR A 77 1.42 -36.10 6.29
C THR A 77 0.57 -36.93 5.33
N PRO A 78 -0.50 -36.38 4.73
CA PRO A 78 -1.36 -37.13 3.84
C PRO A 78 -0.67 -37.52 2.52
N ASP A 79 -1.11 -38.63 1.92
CA ASP A 79 -0.66 -39.03 0.59
C ASP A 79 -1.02 -37.96 -0.45
N GLY A 80 -0.03 -37.53 -1.24
CA GLY A 80 -0.23 -36.49 -2.25
C GLY A 80 -0.36 -35.07 -1.69
N PHE A 81 -0.10 -34.85 -0.39
CA PHE A 81 -0.09 -33.52 0.23
C PHE A 81 0.87 -32.54 -0.50
N GLY A 82 1.92 -33.06 -1.13
CA GLY A 82 2.83 -32.27 -1.97
C GLY A 82 2.14 -31.51 -3.11
N ARG A 83 1.07 -32.06 -3.72
CA ARG A 83 0.32 -31.35 -4.77
C ARG A 83 -0.46 -30.17 -4.20
N ILE A 84 -1.11 -30.38 -3.06
CA ILE A 84 -1.83 -29.34 -2.33
C ILE A 84 -0.83 -28.27 -1.90
N ALA A 85 0.34 -28.71 -1.44
CA ALA A 85 1.41 -27.82 -1.06
C ALA A 85 1.91 -26.93 -2.18
N ALA A 86 2.12 -27.48 -3.38
CA ALA A 86 2.53 -26.70 -4.55
C ALA A 86 1.49 -25.63 -4.94
N GLN A 87 0.19 -25.97 -4.86
CA GLN A 87 -0.88 -25.01 -5.16
C GLN A 87 -0.98 -23.90 -4.10
N THR A 88 -0.92 -24.27 -2.83
CA THR A 88 -0.91 -23.34 -1.70
C THR A 88 0.31 -22.45 -1.74
N ALA A 89 1.50 -22.99 -2.02
CA ALA A 89 2.73 -22.22 -2.18
C ALA A 89 2.58 -21.12 -3.21
N LYS A 90 2.08 -21.44 -4.41
CA LYS A 90 1.81 -20.44 -5.44
C LYS A 90 0.86 -19.35 -4.96
N GLN A 91 -0.20 -19.70 -4.24
CA GLN A 91 -1.17 -18.73 -3.73
C GLN A 91 -0.57 -17.82 -2.65
N VAL A 92 0.12 -18.39 -1.67
CA VAL A 92 0.78 -17.66 -0.57
C VAL A 92 1.84 -16.72 -1.12
N MET A 93 2.66 -17.19 -2.06
CA MET A 93 3.64 -16.35 -2.75
C MET A 93 2.97 -15.15 -3.42
N MET A 94 1.95 -15.38 -4.26
CA MET A 94 1.27 -14.30 -4.97
C MET A 94 0.61 -13.31 -4.01
N GLN A 95 0.11 -13.78 -2.87
CA GLN A 95 -0.42 -12.92 -1.82
C GLN A 95 0.70 -12.08 -1.18
N ARG A 96 1.83 -12.71 -0.81
CA ARG A 96 2.95 -12.03 -0.15
C ARG A 96 3.58 -10.98 -1.05
N ILE A 97 3.73 -11.27 -2.34
CA ILE A 97 4.19 -10.30 -3.35
C ILE A 97 3.27 -9.07 -3.36
N ARG A 98 1.95 -9.28 -3.41
CA ARG A 98 0.98 -8.17 -3.40
C ARG A 98 1.02 -7.37 -2.10
N GLU A 99 1.21 -8.02 -0.95
CA GLU A 99 1.34 -7.33 0.34
C GLU A 99 2.57 -6.42 0.37
N VAL A 100 3.71 -6.92 -0.09
CA VAL A 100 4.96 -6.16 -0.17
C VAL A 100 4.85 -5.00 -1.16
N GLU A 101 4.29 -5.25 -2.34
CA GLU A 101 4.01 -4.18 -3.31
C GLU A 101 3.09 -3.10 -2.73
N ARG A 102 2.09 -3.47 -1.93
CA ARG A 102 1.20 -2.49 -1.26
C ARG A 102 1.94 -1.68 -0.21
N GLU A 103 2.82 -2.30 0.55
CA GLU A 103 3.61 -1.63 1.58
C GLU A 103 4.59 -0.63 0.96
N LEU A 104 5.35 -1.05 -0.06
CA LEU A 104 6.26 -0.16 -0.81
C LEU A 104 5.52 1.05 -1.41
N LYS A 105 4.33 0.81 -1.98
CA LYS A 105 3.47 1.87 -2.51
C LYS A 105 2.98 2.83 -1.43
N TYR A 106 2.73 2.34 -0.21
CA TYR A 106 2.34 3.19 0.91
C TYR A 106 3.51 4.06 1.37
N GLU A 107 4.69 3.46 1.54
CA GLU A 107 5.89 4.16 1.99
C GLU A 107 6.28 5.34 1.09
N GLU A 108 6.03 5.24 -0.23
CA GLU A 108 6.27 6.32 -1.19
C GLU A 108 5.44 7.59 -0.90
N TYR A 109 4.28 7.45 -0.26
CA TYR A 109 3.36 8.55 0.06
C TYR A 109 3.19 8.80 1.56
N ALA A 110 3.75 7.93 2.40
CA ALA A 110 3.76 8.10 3.84
C ALA A 110 4.45 9.43 4.20
N GLY A 111 3.76 10.28 4.97
CA GLY A 111 4.29 11.58 5.38
C GLY A 111 4.27 12.68 4.30
N ARG A 112 3.71 12.41 3.11
CA ARG A 112 3.48 13.43 2.07
C ARG A 112 2.14 14.15 2.21
N GLU A 113 1.50 14.01 3.35
CA GLU A 113 0.31 14.80 3.70
C GLU A 113 0.68 16.28 3.69
N GLY A 114 -0.11 17.08 2.99
CA GLY A 114 0.20 18.49 2.79
C GLY A 114 0.99 18.82 1.53
N ASP A 115 1.42 17.84 0.75
CA ASP A 115 2.06 18.07 -0.53
C ASP A 115 1.08 18.07 -1.69
N ILE A 116 1.58 18.40 -2.88
CA ILE A 116 0.84 18.28 -4.14
C ILE A 116 1.35 17.12 -4.96
N VAL A 117 0.41 16.46 -5.64
CA VAL A 117 0.67 15.40 -6.61
C VAL A 117 0.08 15.78 -7.95
N THR A 118 0.68 15.29 -9.01
CA THR A 118 0.13 15.39 -10.37
C THR A 118 -0.28 14.00 -10.81
N GLY A 119 -1.55 13.83 -11.17
CA GLY A 119 -2.09 12.56 -11.66
C GLY A 119 -2.82 12.73 -12.99
N ILE A 120 -3.07 11.61 -13.66
CA ILE A 120 -3.91 11.55 -14.86
C ILE A 120 -5.31 11.10 -14.45
N ILE A 121 -6.35 11.80 -14.89
CA ILE A 121 -7.73 11.42 -14.59
C ILE A 121 -8.07 10.14 -15.36
N GLN A 122 -8.25 9.03 -14.64
CA GLN A 122 -8.64 7.72 -15.22
C GLN A 122 -10.16 7.58 -15.29
N GLN A 123 -10.82 7.88 -14.18
CA GLN A 123 -12.27 7.73 -14.06
C GLN A 123 -12.85 8.97 -13.41
N ASN A 124 -13.92 9.48 -14.00
CA ASN A 124 -14.70 10.58 -13.44
C ASN A 124 -16.16 10.12 -13.31
N ASP A 125 -16.63 9.96 -12.08
CA ASP A 125 -18.01 9.60 -11.73
C ASP A 125 -18.61 10.71 -10.86
N ALA A 126 -19.94 10.76 -10.72
CA ALA A 126 -20.65 11.78 -9.96
C ALA A 126 -20.24 11.82 -8.46
N ARG A 127 -19.71 10.72 -7.92
CA ARG A 127 -19.34 10.60 -6.49
C ARG A 127 -17.86 10.84 -6.21
N TYR A 128 -16.99 10.54 -7.18
CA TYR A 128 -15.54 10.66 -7.02
C TYR A 128 -14.83 10.63 -8.37
N THR A 129 -13.62 11.16 -8.39
CA THR A 129 -12.68 11.06 -9.50
C THR A 129 -11.47 10.27 -9.05
N LEU A 130 -10.97 9.37 -9.90
CA LEU A 130 -9.73 8.63 -9.66
C LEU A 130 -8.61 9.23 -10.51
N LEU A 131 -7.48 9.48 -9.84
CA LEU A 131 -6.27 10.03 -10.42
C LEU A 131 -5.18 8.95 -10.38
N ASP A 132 -4.67 8.59 -11.54
CA ASP A 132 -3.52 7.71 -11.66
C ASP A 132 -2.23 8.50 -11.44
N LEU A 133 -1.50 8.15 -10.40
CA LEU A 133 -0.17 8.71 -10.08
C LEU A 133 0.96 7.85 -10.69
N GLY A 134 0.63 6.87 -11.53
CA GLY A 134 1.53 5.92 -12.18
C GLY A 134 1.69 4.61 -11.41
N ARG A 135 1.85 4.67 -10.08
CA ARG A 135 2.01 3.47 -9.22
C ARG A 135 0.80 3.15 -8.35
N VAL A 136 0.07 4.19 -7.98
CA VAL A 136 -1.07 4.18 -7.07
C VAL A 136 -2.16 5.09 -7.59
N GLU A 137 -3.40 4.77 -7.23
CA GLU A 137 -4.54 5.62 -7.52
C GLU A 137 -4.82 6.54 -6.34
N ALA A 138 -4.99 7.83 -6.62
CA ALA A 138 -5.51 8.80 -5.68
C ALA A 138 -7.01 8.99 -5.89
N LEU A 139 -7.72 9.06 -4.78
CA LEU A 139 -9.15 9.32 -4.73
C LEU A 139 -9.38 10.82 -4.51
N LEU A 140 -10.16 11.44 -5.40
CA LEU A 140 -10.67 12.80 -5.26
C LEU A 140 -12.19 12.73 -5.01
N PRO A 141 -12.63 12.74 -3.74
CA PRO A 141 -14.06 12.68 -3.38
C PRO A 141 -14.82 13.90 -3.87
N GLN A 142 -16.13 13.76 -4.12
CA GLN A 142 -16.98 14.88 -4.54
C GLN A 142 -16.90 16.12 -3.63
N ALA A 143 -16.79 15.94 -2.31
CA ALA A 143 -16.66 17.04 -1.35
C ALA A 143 -15.35 17.85 -1.52
N GLU A 144 -14.32 17.23 -2.09
CA GLU A 144 -13.00 17.82 -2.31
C GLU A 144 -12.81 18.29 -3.77
N GLN A 145 -13.84 18.15 -4.60
CA GLN A 145 -13.88 18.66 -5.97
C GLN A 145 -14.37 20.11 -6.00
N VAL A 146 -13.83 20.88 -6.94
CA VAL A 146 -14.32 22.23 -7.18
C VAL A 146 -15.64 22.14 -7.99
N PRO A 147 -16.76 22.72 -7.53
CA PRO A 147 -18.09 22.49 -8.12
C PRO A 147 -18.23 22.74 -9.63
N PHE A 148 -17.45 23.68 -10.18
CA PHE A 148 -17.51 24.06 -11.60
C PHE A 148 -16.30 23.57 -12.40
N GLU A 149 -15.35 22.89 -11.75
CA GLU A 149 -14.24 22.25 -12.44
C GLU A 149 -14.76 20.94 -13.05
N ARG A 150 -14.61 20.79 -14.36
CA ARG A 150 -14.96 19.55 -15.06
C ARG A 150 -13.66 18.84 -15.43
N PRO A 151 -13.26 17.80 -14.69
CA PRO A 151 -12.07 17.04 -15.04
C PRO A 151 -12.33 16.28 -16.35
N ASP A 152 -11.57 16.62 -17.39
CA ASP A 152 -11.56 15.88 -18.65
C ASP A 152 -10.81 14.55 -18.46
N ALA A 153 -11.39 13.46 -18.97
CA ALA A 153 -10.73 12.16 -18.94
C ALA A 153 -9.36 12.23 -19.63
N ASN A 154 -8.37 11.54 -19.08
CA ASN A 154 -6.97 11.53 -19.53
C ASN A 154 -6.22 12.87 -19.44
N SER A 155 -6.81 13.91 -18.83
CA SER A 155 -6.08 15.15 -18.55
C SER A 155 -5.26 15.03 -17.26
N ARG A 156 -4.19 15.83 -17.18
CA ARG A 156 -3.36 15.93 -15.97
C ARG A 156 -3.99 16.90 -14.99
N LEU A 157 -4.10 16.49 -13.73
CA LEU A 157 -4.64 17.31 -12.65
C LEU A 157 -3.65 17.34 -11.48
N LYS A 158 -3.32 18.54 -11.01
CA LYS A 158 -2.58 18.74 -9.76
C LYS A 158 -3.57 18.75 -8.59
N ALA A 159 -3.34 17.95 -7.55
CA ALA A 159 -4.21 17.91 -6.38
C ALA A 159 -3.38 17.88 -5.09
N TYR A 160 -3.95 18.37 -4.00
CA TYR A 160 -3.33 18.43 -2.68
C TYR A 160 -3.63 17.15 -1.90
N ILE A 161 -2.62 16.52 -1.31
CA ILE A 161 -2.80 15.33 -0.47
C ILE A 161 -3.37 15.76 0.89
N VAL A 162 -4.59 15.32 1.18
CA VAL A 162 -5.27 15.57 2.46
C VAL A 162 -4.92 14.49 3.47
N GLU A 163 -4.94 13.23 3.03
CA GLU A 163 -4.78 12.07 3.91
C GLU A 163 -4.14 10.91 3.11
N VAL A 164 -3.23 10.17 3.76
CA VAL A 164 -2.72 8.90 3.22
C VAL A 164 -3.02 7.77 4.21
N ARG A 165 -3.89 6.84 3.81
CA ARG A 165 -4.33 5.74 4.69
C ARG A 165 -4.03 4.37 4.13
N LYS A 166 -3.73 3.42 5.02
CA LYS A 166 -3.63 1.99 4.69
C LYS A 166 -5.03 1.37 4.68
N THR A 167 -5.37 0.66 3.61
CA THR A 167 -6.63 -0.10 3.51
C THR A 167 -6.33 -1.56 3.16
N ALA A 168 -7.30 -2.46 3.36
CA ALA A 168 -7.17 -3.87 2.99
C ALA A 168 -6.92 -4.10 1.48
N LYS A 169 -7.25 -3.11 0.63
CA LYS A 169 -7.03 -3.17 -0.82
C LYS A 169 -5.70 -2.54 -1.26
N GLY A 170 -4.99 -1.85 -0.36
CA GLY A 170 -3.75 -1.11 -0.64
C GLY A 170 -3.77 0.29 -0.03
N PRO A 171 -2.71 1.09 -0.23
CA PRO A 171 -2.72 2.50 0.16
C PRO A 171 -3.82 3.24 -0.60
N GLN A 172 -4.53 4.10 0.11
CA GLN A 172 -5.48 5.03 -0.47
C GLN A 172 -5.03 6.45 -0.16
N ILE A 173 -4.76 7.21 -1.22
CA ILE A 173 -4.36 8.61 -1.12
C ILE A 173 -5.60 9.44 -1.40
N VAL A 174 -6.04 10.22 -0.41
CA VAL A 174 -7.15 11.14 -0.57
C VAL A 174 -6.59 12.50 -0.93
N VAL A 175 -7.03 13.02 -2.07
CA VAL A 175 -6.58 14.31 -2.57
C VAL A 175 -7.73 15.31 -2.70
N SER A 176 -7.36 16.58 -2.76
CA SER A 176 -8.29 17.70 -2.82
C SER A 176 -7.90 18.77 -3.83
N ARG A 177 -8.93 19.33 -4.46
CA ARG A 177 -8.84 20.53 -5.30
C ARG A 177 -9.35 21.78 -4.59
N THR A 178 -10.15 21.62 -3.53
CA THR A 178 -10.76 22.71 -2.75
C THR A 178 -9.84 23.21 -1.64
N HIS A 179 -8.96 22.36 -1.10
CA HIS A 179 -8.15 22.70 0.07
C HIS A 179 -7.26 23.95 -0.15
N PRO A 180 -7.18 24.90 0.81
CA PRO A 180 -6.34 26.10 0.67
C PRO A 180 -4.85 25.80 0.51
N GLY A 181 -4.39 24.67 1.05
CA GLY A 181 -3.01 24.19 0.93
C GLY A 181 -2.59 23.95 -0.53
N LEU A 182 -3.53 23.60 -1.42
CA LEU A 182 -3.23 23.47 -2.85
C LEU A 182 -2.69 24.78 -3.42
N ILE A 183 -3.28 25.93 -3.06
CA ILE A 183 -2.83 27.23 -3.59
C ILE A 183 -1.44 27.55 -3.08
N ARG A 184 -1.16 27.32 -1.80
CA ARG A 184 0.17 27.56 -1.22
C ARG A 184 1.25 26.79 -1.98
N ARG A 185 1.02 25.48 -2.17
CA ARG A 185 1.94 24.61 -2.90
C ARG A 185 2.07 24.96 -4.38
N LEU A 186 1.02 25.45 -5.02
CA LEU A 186 1.09 25.91 -6.42
C LEU A 186 1.93 27.20 -6.53
N PHE A 187 1.77 28.14 -5.59
CA PHE A 187 2.60 29.35 -5.54
C PHE A 187 4.06 29.03 -5.25
N GLU A 188 4.34 28.11 -4.33
CA GLU A 188 5.70 27.60 -4.07
C GLU A 188 6.37 27.00 -5.33
N LEU A 189 5.60 26.43 -6.26
CA LEU A 189 6.16 25.91 -7.51
C LEU A 189 6.40 26.99 -8.57
N GLU A 190 5.59 28.04 -8.58
CA GLU A 190 5.60 29.06 -9.64
C GLU A 190 6.49 30.27 -9.29
N VAL A 191 6.61 30.58 -8.00
CA VAL A 191 7.30 31.78 -7.48
C VAL A 191 8.56 31.37 -6.73
N PRO A 192 9.77 31.57 -7.31
CA PRO A 192 11.04 31.21 -6.68
C PRO A 192 11.25 31.86 -5.31
N GLU A 193 10.83 33.12 -5.15
CA GLU A 193 10.97 33.86 -3.90
C GLU A 193 10.18 33.22 -2.75
N ILE A 194 9.08 32.53 -3.05
CA ILE A 194 8.32 31.76 -2.06
C ILE A 194 9.03 30.43 -1.75
N ALA A 195 9.57 29.75 -2.77
CA ALA A 195 10.32 28.52 -2.59
C ALA A 195 11.59 28.72 -1.73
N ASP A 196 12.28 29.84 -1.92
CA ASP A 196 13.50 30.21 -1.18
C ASP A 196 13.19 30.78 0.22
N GLY A 197 11.91 31.01 0.55
CA GLY A 197 11.48 31.59 1.82
C GLY A 197 11.75 33.09 1.98
N VAL A 198 12.11 33.78 0.89
CA VAL A 198 12.24 35.24 0.85
C VAL A 198 10.87 35.88 1.01
N VAL A 199 9.85 35.35 0.33
CA VAL A 199 8.44 35.74 0.44
C VAL A 199 7.66 34.63 1.13
N GLU A 200 6.90 34.99 2.16
CA GLU A 200 6.10 34.04 2.95
C GLU A 200 4.61 34.31 2.79
N ILE A 201 3.82 33.25 2.53
CA ILE A 201 2.36 33.31 2.53
C ILE A 201 1.84 33.30 3.98
N LYS A 202 1.53 34.48 4.52
CA LYS A 202 1.03 34.67 5.89
C LYS A 202 -0.40 34.16 6.08
N ALA A 203 -1.27 34.33 5.08
CA ALA A 203 -2.64 33.86 5.14
C ALA A 203 -3.18 33.51 3.75
N CYS A 204 -4.12 32.59 3.70
CA CYS A 204 -4.83 32.21 2.48
C CYS A 204 -6.30 31.97 2.83
N ALA A 205 -7.20 32.74 2.20
CA ALA A 205 -8.64 32.57 2.28
C ALA A 205 -9.15 32.17 0.89
N ARG A 206 -9.82 31.02 0.80
CA ARG A 206 -10.21 30.42 -0.48
C ARG A 206 -11.70 30.08 -0.50
N GLU A 207 -12.36 30.53 -1.55
CA GLU A 207 -13.68 30.07 -1.99
C GLU A 207 -13.47 29.26 -3.28
N PRO A 208 -13.39 27.92 -3.19
CA PRO A 208 -13.02 27.07 -4.32
C PRO A 208 -13.96 27.27 -5.53
N GLY A 209 -13.37 27.49 -6.71
CA GLY A 209 -14.12 27.76 -7.95
C GLY A 209 -14.61 29.20 -8.10
N HIS A 210 -14.36 30.08 -7.12
CA HIS A 210 -14.77 31.48 -7.16
C HIS A 210 -13.58 32.44 -7.02
N ARG A 211 -13.01 32.55 -5.82
CA ARG A 211 -11.94 33.52 -5.52
C ARG A 211 -10.99 32.97 -4.46
N THR A 212 -9.73 33.37 -4.58
CA THR A 212 -8.72 33.16 -3.53
C THR A 212 -8.08 34.49 -3.21
N LYS A 213 -7.94 34.80 -1.91
CA LYS A 213 -7.18 35.94 -1.41
C LYS A 213 -6.00 35.39 -0.61
N ILE A 214 -4.81 35.89 -0.92
CA ILE A 214 -3.57 35.54 -0.23
C ILE A 214 -2.94 36.80 0.35
N ALA A 215 -2.36 36.67 1.53
CA ALA A 215 -1.54 37.71 2.15
C ALA A 215 -0.10 37.21 2.16
N VAL A 216 0.79 37.99 1.58
CA VAL A 216 2.22 37.69 1.42
C VAL A 216 3.08 38.76 2.10
N SER A 217 4.24 38.38 2.61
CA SER A 217 5.21 39.30 3.23
C SER A 217 6.61 38.89 2.81
N SER A 218 7.48 39.85 2.51
CA SER A 218 8.90 39.59 2.27
C SER A 218 9.69 39.68 3.57
N ASN A 219 10.71 38.84 3.70
CA ASN A 219 11.76 38.91 4.72
C ASN A 219 12.93 39.79 4.26
N ASP A 220 13.05 40.05 2.95
CA ASP A 220 14.01 40.98 2.36
C ASP A 220 13.33 42.33 2.04
N PRO A 221 13.77 43.45 2.64
CA PRO A 221 13.19 44.77 2.36
C PRO A 221 13.38 45.24 0.91
N ASN A 222 14.26 44.61 0.14
CA ASN A 222 14.50 44.93 -1.27
C ASN A 222 13.58 44.16 -2.24
N VAL A 223 12.77 43.23 -1.73
CA VAL A 223 11.88 42.40 -2.55
C VAL A 223 10.42 42.78 -2.26
N ASP A 224 9.70 43.18 -3.31
CA ASP A 224 8.26 43.40 -3.24
C ASP A 224 7.52 42.06 -3.29
N PRO A 225 6.88 41.61 -2.20
CA PRO A 225 6.24 40.30 -2.16
C PRO A 225 5.02 40.21 -3.08
N VAL A 226 4.35 41.32 -3.39
CA VAL A 226 3.20 41.30 -4.32
C VAL A 226 3.69 41.31 -5.76
N GLY A 227 4.75 42.07 -6.06
CA GLY A 227 5.36 42.08 -7.39
C GLY A 227 6.02 40.76 -7.80
N ALA A 228 6.48 39.96 -6.83
CA ALA A 228 7.02 38.63 -7.06
C ALA A 228 5.94 37.55 -7.32
N CYS A 229 4.68 37.79 -6.93
CA CYS A 229 3.57 36.83 -6.99
C CYS A 229 2.63 37.08 -8.16
#